data_AF-A0A661YT16-F1
#
_entry.id   AF-A0A661YT16-F1
#
_cell.length_a   1.000
_cell.length_b   1.000
_cell.length_c   1.000
_cell.angle_alpha   90.00
_cell.angle_beta   90.00
_cell.angle_gamma   90.00
#
_symmetry.space_group_name_H-M   'P 1'
#
loop_
_entity.id
_entity.type
_entity.pdbx_description
1 polymer ?
#
loop_
_entity_poly.entity_id
_entity_poly.type
_entity_poly.pdbx_seq_one_letter_code
_entity_poly.pdbx_strand_id
1 'polypeptide(L)'
;AMEIYKNRFIAYSLGNFCTYARFNLSGPNGIAPLVQLITNEKGEFLRGKIISVYQAGEGGTHLDPHKRVIDVINKLNKSDLPENVLEISENGDF
;
A
#
# COMPACT_ATOMS: atom_id res chain seq x y z
N ALA A 1 2.98 -5.51 4.15
CA ALA A 1 1.83 -5.47 5.08
C ALA A 1 1.70 -4.07 5.68
N MET A 2 0.55 -3.74 6.25
CA MET A 2 0.29 -2.47 6.95
C MET A 2 -0.60 -2.72 8.16
N GLU A 3 -0.40 -1.99 9.26
CA GLU A 3 -1.23 -2.10 10.46
C GLU A 3 -1.40 -0.76 11.18
N ILE A 4 -2.32 -0.76 12.14
CA ILE A 4 -2.43 0.30 13.15
C ILE A 4 -2.01 -0.29 14.49
N TYR A 5 -0.90 0.18 15.02
CA TYR A 5 -0.39 -0.23 16.32
C TYR A 5 -0.26 0.97 17.25
N LYS A 6 -0.87 0.90 18.45
CA LYS A 6 -0.90 2.00 19.42
C LYS A 6 -1.34 3.34 18.79
N ASN A 7 -2.41 3.30 18.01
CA ASN A 7 -2.96 4.44 17.26
C ASN A 7 -1.97 5.05 16.25
N ARG A 8 -0.95 4.33 15.80
CA ARG A 8 0.01 4.78 14.78
C ARG A 8 -0.05 3.85 13.58
N PHE A 9 -0.04 4.44 12.39
CA PHE A 9 0.06 3.68 11.15
C PHE A 9 1.50 3.18 10.95
N ILE A 10 1.65 1.90 10.61
CA ILE A 10 2.92 1.26 10.28
C ILE A 10 2.79 0.59 8.92
N ALA A 11 3.74 0.85 8.04
CA ALA A 11 3.88 0.17 6.76
C ALA A 11 5.20 -0.60 6.69
N TYR A 12 5.11 -1.88 6.34
CA TYR A 12 6.27 -2.76 6.18
C TYR A 12 6.64 -2.87 4.71
N SER A 13 7.46 -1.94 4.25
CA SER A 13 7.83 -1.75 2.85
C SER A 13 6.61 -1.47 1.94
N LEU A 14 6.67 -0.39 1.17
CA LEU A 14 5.63 -0.05 0.19
C LEU A 14 6.02 -0.48 -1.24
N GLY A 15 7.03 -1.33 -1.37
CA GLY A 15 7.51 -1.79 -2.67
C GLY A 15 8.13 -0.68 -3.52
N ASN A 16 8.32 -0.99 -4.80
CA ASN A 16 8.92 -0.06 -5.76
C ASN A 16 7.82 0.89 -6.26
N PHE A 17 7.84 2.14 -5.79
CA PHE A 17 6.82 3.12 -6.17
C PHE A 17 7.11 3.79 -7.53
N CYS A 18 8.28 4.45 -7.66
CA CYS A 18 8.65 5.24 -8.83
C CYS A 18 10.13 5.01 -9.16
N THR A 19 10.38 3.93 -9.90
CA THR A 19 11.69 3.59 -10.45
C THR A 19 11.69 3.81 -11.96
N TYR A 20 12.86 3.79 -12.59
CA TYR A 20 12.99 4.12 -14.02
C TYR A 20 13.49 2.93 -14.84
N ALA A 21 14.75 2.52 -14.62
CA ALA A 21 15.37 1.40 -15.31
C ALA A 21 16.03 0.45 -14.32
N ARG A 22 16.30 -0.79 -14.78
CA ARG A 22 17.07 -1.82 -14.05
C ARG A 22 16.42 -2.31 -12.74
N PHE A 23 15.10 -2.21 -12.63
CA PHE A 23 14.32 -2.86 -11.58
C PHE A 23 13.54 -4.04 -12.16
N ASN A 24 13.43 -5.12 -11.37
CA ASN A 24 12.55 -6.23 -11.72
C ASN A 24 11.10 -5.81 -11.45
N LEU A 25 10.30 -5.65 -12.50
CA LEU A 25 8.87 -5.31 -12.40
C LEU A 25 7.96 -6.52 -12.61
N SER A 26 8.51 -7.74 -12.63
CA SER A 26 7.73 -8.96 -12.83
C SER A 26 6.85 -9.24 -11.61
N GLY A 27 5.59 -9.58 -11.87
CA GLY A 27 4.63 -9.95 -10.83
C GLY A 27 4.36 -8.82 -9.83
N PRO A 28 4.37 -9.08 -8.51
CA PRO A 28 4.01 -8.09 -7.50
C PRO A 28 4.99 -6.91 -7.42
N ASN A 29 6.18 -7.02 -8.01
CA ASN A 29 7.17 -5.94 -7.98
C ASN A 29 6.84 -4.77 -8.93
N GLY A 30 5.93 -5.00 -9.88
CA GLY A 30 5.45 -3.97 -10.82
C GLY A 30 4.25 -3.18 -10.33
N ILE A 31 3.70 -3.50 -9.15
CA ILE A 31 2.58 -2.78 -8.53
C ILE A 31 3.01 -2.24 -7.17
N ALA A 32 2.46 -1.09 -6.77
CA ALA A 32 2.76 -0.47 -5.50
C ALA A 32 1.54 0.30 -4.96
N PRO A 33 1.44 0.48 -3.64
CA PRO A 33 0.49 1.39 -3.04
C PRO A 33 1.10 2.80 -2.95
N LEU A 34 0.32 3.81 -3.28
CA LEU A 34 0.51 5.16 -2.77
C LEU A 34 -0.45 5.34 -1.60
N VAL A 35 0.09 5.56 -0.40
CA VAL A 35 -0.72 5.65 0.82
C VAL A 35 -0.91 7.11 1.20
N GLN A 36 -2.16 7.56 1.18
CA GLN A 36 -2.57 8.83 1.75
C GLN A 36 -2.99 8.59 3.21
N LEU A 37 -2.42 9.34 4.14
CA LEU A 37 -2.74 9.24 5.56
C LEU A 37 -3.20 10.58 6.11
N ILE A 38 -4.16 10.54 7.00
CA ILE A 38 -4.60 11.68 7.79
C ILE A 38 -4.37 11.33 9.25
N THR A 39 -3.61 12.17 9.94
CA THR A 39 -3.28 12.04 11.36
C THR A 39 -3.66 13.30 12.12
N ASN A 40 -3.84 13.20 13.43
CA ASN A 40 -3.92 14.38 14.28
C ASN A 40 -2.52 14.95 14.61
N GLU A 41 -2.48 16.05 15.37
CA GLU A 41 -1.23 16.74 15.76
C GLU A 41 -0.29 15.89 16.64
N LYS A 42 -0.82 14.82 17.28
CA LYS A 42 -0.01 13.86 18.05
C LYS A 42 0.54 12.73 17.17
N GLY A 43 0.20 12.71 15.89
CA GLY A 43 0.52 11.62 14.95
C GLY A 43 -0.40 10.41 15.07
N GLU A 44 -1.53 10.51 15.79
CA GLU A 44 -2.51 9.42 15.84
C GLU A 44 -3.20 9.26 14.50
N PHE A 45 -3.33 8.02 14.03
CA PHE A 45 -4.04 7.68 12.81
C PHE A 45 -5.53 8.06 12.92
N LEU A 46 -6.06 8.71 11.86
CA LEU A 46 -7.48 9.05 11.76
C LEU A 46 -8.16 8.30 10.61
N ARG A 47 -7.54 8.31 9.41
CA ARG A 47 -7.99 7.56 8.23
C ARG A 47 -6.88 7.47 7.19
N GLY A 48 -6.99 6.51 6.29
CA GLY A 48 -6.07 6.27 5.20
C GLY A 48 -6.76 5.90 3.90
N LYS A 49 -6.02 6.04 2.81
CA LYS A 49 -6.43 5.57 1.49
C LYS A 49 -5.25 5.01 0.72
N ILE A 50 -5.41 3.80 0.16
CA ILE A 50 -4.52 3.24 -0.85
C ILE A 50 -4.97 3.72 -2.22
N ILE A 51 -4.08 4.41 -2.90
CA ILE A 51 -4.16 4.68 -4.32
C ILE A 51 -3.28 3.66 -5.01
N SER A 52 -3.90 2.76 -5.77
CA SER A 52 -3.17 1.68 -6.44
C SER A 52 -2.44 2.21 -7.65
N VAL A 53 -1.17 1.85 -7.78
CA VAL A 53 -0.34 2.23 -8.91
C VAL A 53 0.43 1.03 -9.46
N TYR A 54 0.84 1.13 -10.72
CA TYR A 54 1.73 0.18 -11.37
C TYR A 54 2.83 0.91 -12.16
N GLN A 55 3.91 0.18 -12.42
CA GLN A 55 5.03 0.65 -13.20
C GLN A 55 5.11 -0.13 -14.51
N ALA A 56 5.17 0.59 -15.63
CA ALA A 56 5.30 0.01 -16.97
C ALA A 56 6.76 -0.17 -17.42
N GLY A 57 7.73 0.15 -16.56
CA GLY A 57 9.14 0.30 -16.92
C GLY A 57 9.49 1.78 -17.08
N GLU A 58 10.05 2.13 -18.24
CA GLU A 58 10.31 3.54 -18.57
C GLU A 58 9.00 4.34 -18.64
N GLY A 59 9.02 5.59 -18.18
CA GLY A 59 7.84 6.47 -18.16
C GLY A 59 7.19 6.68 -16.79
N GLY A 60 7.64 5.93 -15.76
CA GLY A 60 7.27 6.15 -14.36
C GLY A 60 5.99 5.44 -13.93
N THR A 61 5.34 6.00 -12.91
CA THR A 61 4.22 5.40 -12.19
C THR A 61 2.87 5.79 -12.79
N HIS A 62 1.99 4.81 -12.97
CA HIS A 62 0.63 4.99 -13.49
C HIS A 62 -0.41 4.50 -12.48
N LEU A 63 -1.62 5.06 -12.51
CA LEU A 63 -2.74 4.54 -11.71
C LEU A 63 -3.09 3.13 -12.17
N ASP A 64 -3.30 2.22 -11.22
CA ASP A 64 -3.74 0.85 -11.48
C ASP A 64 -5.25 0.74 -11.34
N PRO A 65 -6.03 0.74 -12.45
CA PRO A 65 -7.50 0.66 -12.39
C PRO A 65 -7.99 -0.67 -11.82
N HIS A 66 -7.15 -1.71 -11.87
CA HIS A 66 -7.46 -3.03 -11.30
C HIS A 66 -7.22 -3.12 -9.80
N LYS A 67 -6.63 -2.09 -9.20
CA LYS A 67 -6.36 -1.99 -7.75
C LYS A 67 -5.61 -3.19 -7.14
N ARG A 68 -4.74 -3.83 -7.92
CA ARG A 68 -4.14 -5.15 -7.60
C ARG A 68 -3.35 -5.14 -6.30
N VAL A 69 -2.76 -4.01 -5.93
CA VAL A 69 -1.94 -3.92 -4.72
C VAL A 69 -2.79 -4.03 -3.44
N ILE A 70 -4.08 -3.69 -3.48
CA ILE A 70 -4.98 -3.84 -2.34
C ILE A 70 -5.08 -5.32 -1.94
N ASP A 71 -5.27 -6.21 -2.92
CA ASP A 71 -5.33 -7.66 -2.68
C ASP A 71 -4.04 -8.20 -2.10
N VAL A 72 -2.90 -7.71 -2.60
CA VAL A 72 -1.58 -8.09 -2.09
C VAL A 72 -1.42 -7.64 -0.64
N ILE A 73 -1.76 -6.40 -0.30
CA ILE A 73 -1.68 -5.94 1.09
C ILE A 73 -2.64 -6.72 1.99
N ASN A 74 -3.88 -6.94 1.58
CA ASN A 74 -4.85 -7.70 2.36
C ASN A 74 -4.37 -9.13 2.61
N LYS A 75 -3.76 -9.77 1.60
CA LYS A 75 -3.14 -11.09 1.76
C LYS A 75 -1.98 -11.06 2.75
N LEU A 76 -1.08 -10.08 2.64
CA LEU A 76 0.08 -9.93 3.54
C LEU A 76 -0.35 -9.60 4.98
N ASN A 77 -1.37 -8.77 5.16
CA ASN A 77 -1.92 -8.47 6.49
C ASN A 77 -2.45 -9.76 7.14
N LYS A 78 -3.22 -10.56 6.41
CA LYS A 78 -3.77 -11.83 6.92
C LYS A 78 -2.70 -12.87 7.23
N SER A 79 -1.62 -12.94 6.44
CA SER A 79 -0.55 -13.93 6.65
C SER A 79 0.44 -13.52 7.73
N ASP A 80 0.86 -12.25 7.74
CA ASP A 80 2.01 -11.81 8.51
C ASP A 80 1.58 -11.11 9.82
N LEU A 81 0.35 -10.59 9.89
CA LEU A 81 -0.19 -9.82 11.00
C LEU A 81 -1.60 -10.34 11.39
N PRO A 82 -1.74 -11.57 11.89
CA PRO A 82 -3.04 -12.20 12.13
C PRO A 82 -3.91 -11.50 13.18
N GLU A 83 -3.29 -10.70 14.08
CA GLU A 83 -3.99 -9.92 15.11
C GLU A 83 -4.34 -8.49 14.65
N ASN A 84 -3.99 -8.13 13.40
CA ASN A 84 -4.21 -6.80 12.88
C ASN A 84 -5.69 -6.51 12.66
N VAL A 85 -6.13 -5.36 13.15
CA VAL A 85 -7.51 -4.87 13.03
C VAL A 85 -7.71 -3.97 11.81
N LEU A 86 -6.67 -3.71 11.02
CA LEU A 86 -6.73 -2.86 9.84
C LEU A 86 -7.50 -3.56 8.70
N GLU A 87 -8.71 -3.09 8.43
CA GLU A 87 -9.53 -3.53 7.31
C GLU A 87 -9.42 -2.54 6.15
N ILE A 88 -8.94 -3.00 4.99
CA ILE A 88 -8.82 -2.18 3.79
C ILE A 88 -9.92 -2.58 2.81
N SER A 89 -10.79 -1.62 2.49
CA SER A 89 -11.87 -1.81 1.53
C SER A 89 -11.36 -2.01 0.10
N GLU A 90 -12.24 -2.50 -0.79
CA GLU A 90 -11.96 -2.63 -2.23
C GLU A 90 -11.69 -1.28 -2.93
N ASN A 91 -12.05 -0.16 -2.29
CA ASN A 91 -11.77 1.19 -2.77
C ASN A 91 -10.47 1.78 -2.18
N GLY A 92 -9.79 1.01 -1.34
CA GLY A 92 -8.54 1.38 -0.70
C GLY A 92 -8.71 2.25 0.53
N ASP A 93 -9.93 2.61 0.92
CA ASP A 93 -10.20 3.36 2.15
C ASP A 93 -10.05 2.44 3.38
N PHE A 94 -9.41 2.96 4.43
CA PHE A 94 -9.16 2.29 5.71
C PHE A 94 -8.95 3.29 6.87
#